data_AF-A0A9Q0H9H1-F1
#
_entry.id   AF-A0A9Q0H9H1-F1
#
_cell.length_a   1.000
_cell.length_b   1.000
_cell.length_c   1.000
_cell.angle_alpha   90.00
_cell.angle_beta   90.00
_cell.angle_gamma   90.00
#
_symmetry.space_group_name_H-M   'P 1'
#
loop_
_entity.id
_entity.type
_entity.pdbx_description
1 polymer ?
#
loop_
_entity_poly.entity_id
_entity_poly.type
_entity_poly.pdbx_seq_one_letter_code
_entity_poly.pdbx_strand_id
1 'polypeptide(L)'
;MKQIHKLLNLVLPAITILAICLMLPFLSVFKFTDFIFRSLFPENMKGKHLAYEYAKKGAYLTLIARREETLRKVADKAAQLGSPDVLVIPADVSKVDQCKQFIDEVVNHFGQLDHLVCNAGMVFHCAFEDATNLTTFEQMMDINF
;
A
#
# COMPACT_ATOMS: atom_id res chain seq x y z
N MET A 1 -23.43 -9.90 -45.85
CA MET A 1 -23.35 -9.44 -44.43
C MET A 1 -23.87 -10.46 -43.42
N LYS A 2 -25.14 -10.90 -43.43
CA LYS A 2 -25.69 -11.82 -42.40
C LYS A 2 -24.97 -13.17 -42.26
N GLN A 3 -24.51 -13.78 -43.36
CA GLN A 3 -23.79 -15.06 -43.29
C GLN A 3 -22.36 -14.94 -42.73
N ILE A 4 -21.66 -13.84 -43.03
CA ILE A 4 -20.32 -13.57 -42.49
C ILE A 4 -20.39 -13.40 -40.97
N HIS A 5 -21.38 -12.67 -40.46
CA HIS A 5 -21.59 -12.55 -39.01
C HIS A 5 -21.95 -13.88 -38.35
N LYS A 6 -22.75 -14.73 -38.99
CA LYS A 6 -23.09 -16.05 -38.47
C LYS A 6 -21.88 -16.99 -38.41
N LEU A 7 -21.01 -16.93 -39.41
CA LEU A 7 -19.74 -17.68 -39.44
C LEU A 7 -18.76 -17.15 -38.37
N LEU A 8 -18.60 -15.83 -38.29
CA LEU A 8 -17.70 -15.20 -37.31
C LEU A 8 -18.13 -15.52 -35.87
N ASN A 9 -19.43 -15.44 -35.57
CA ASN A 9 -19.97 -15.77 -34.24
C ASN A 9 -19.84 -17.25 -33.87
N LEU A 10 -19.65 -18.15 -34.84
CA LEU A 10 -19.43 -19.57 -34.59
C LEU A 10 -17.94 -19.89 -34.40
N VAL A 11 -17.09 -19.28 -35.21
CA VAL A 11 -15.65 -19.58 -35.25
C VAL A 11 -14.89 -18.83 -34.17
N LEU A 12 -15.26 -17.58 -33.88
CA LEU A 12 -14.56 -16.73 -32.92
C LEU A 12 -14.57 -17.33 -31.50
N PRO A 13 -15.69 -17.83 -30.94
CA PRO A 13 -15.70 -18.47 -29.63
C PRO A 13 -14.79 -19.71 -29.57
N ALA A 14 -14.81 -20.56 -30.60
CA ALA A 14 -13.98 -21.76 -30.64
C ALA A 14 -12.48 -21.42 -30.66
N ILE A 15 -12.09 -20.41 -31.45
CA ILE A 15 -10.71 -19.90 -31.47
C ILE A 15 -10.33 -19.32 -30.11
N THR A 16 -11.21 -18.54 -29.46
CA THR A 16 -10.92 -17.97 -28.14
C THR A 16 -10.77 -19.05 -27.06
N ILE A 17 -11.61 -20.09 -27.07
CA ILE A 17 -11.51 -21.21 -26.12
C ILE A 17 -10.18 -21.94 -26.32
N LEU A 18 -9.81 -22.24 -27.57
CA LEU A 18 -8.54 -22.89 -27.88
C LEU A 18 -7.35 -22.05 -27.44
N ALA A 19 -7.38 -20.74 -27.71
CA ALA A 19 -6.34 -19.81 -27.29
C ALA A 19 -6.21 -19.74 -25.76
N ILE A 20 -7.34 -19.69 -25.03
CA ILE A 20 -7.33 -19.72 -23.56
C ILE A 20 -6.76 -21.04 -23.04
N CYS A 21 -7.17 -22.18 -23.59
CA CYS A 21 -6.64 -23.49 -23.21
C CYS A 21 -5.13 -23.59 -23.45
N LEU A 22 -4.62 -22.99 -24.52
CA LEU A 22 -3.19 -22.96 -24.83
C LEU A 22 -2.41 -22.03 -23.88
N MET A 23 -3.00 -20.89 -23.51
CA MET A 23 -2.37 -19.87 -22.66
C MET A 23 -2.43 -20.18 -21.16
N LEU A 24 -3.47 -20.90 -20.70
CA LEU A 24 -3.68 -21.30 -19.30
C LEU A 24 -2.49 -22.01 -18.63
N PRO A 25 -1.81 -23.00 -19.26
CA PRO A 25 -0.64 -23.64 -18.65
C PRO A 25 0.52 -22.66 -18.50
N PHE A 26 0.74 -21.76 -19.46
CA PHE A 26 1.77 -20.73 -19.37
C PHE A 26 1.48 -19.72 -18.23
N LEU A 27 0.23 -19.26 -18.13
CA LEU A 27 -0.23 -18.41 -17.02
C LEU A 27 -0.10 -19.09 -15.66
N SER A 28 -0.38 -20.40 -15.59
CA SER A 28 -0.23 -21.19 -14.37
C SER A 28 1.23 -21.29 -13.94
N VAL A 29 2.15 -21.55 -14.88
CA VAL A 29 3.59 -21.56 -14.62
C VAL A 29 4.06 -20.18 -14.15
N PHE A 30 3.64 -19.10 -14.83
CA PHE A 30 3.98 -17.73 -14.43
C PHE A 30 3.49 -17.39 -13.02
N LYS A 31 2.22 -17.70 -12.70
CA LYS A 31 1.67 -17.48 -11.36
C LYS A 31 2.39 -18.31 -10.30
N PHE A 32 2.76 -19.54 -10.63
CA PHE A 32 3.52 -20.39 -9.72
C PHE A 32 4.92 -19.83 -9.46
N THR A 33 5.64 -19.37 -10.50
CA THR A 33 6.95 -18.76 -10.32
C THR A 33 6.88 -17.45 -9.54
N ASP A 34 5.88 -16.61 -9.80
CA ASP A 34 5.63 -15.38 -9.04
C ASP A 34 5.30 -15.70 -7.57
N PHE A 35 4.46 -16.71 -7.32
CA PHE A 35 4.16 -17.18 -5.97
C PHE A 35 5.43 -17.65 -5.23
N ILE A 36 6.26 -18.48 -5.87
CA ILE A 36 7.52 -18.93 -5.27
C ILE A 36 8.46 -17.75 -5.02
N PHE A 37 8.59 -16.82 -5.96
CA PHE A 37 9.43 -15.63 -5.79
C PHE A 37 8.98 -14.77 -4.60
N ARG A 38 7.68 -14.46 -4.50
CA ARG A 38 7.11 -13.69 -3.38
C ARG A 38 7.23 -14.42 -2.05
N SER A 39 7.13 -15.75 -2.06
CA SER A 39 7.30 -16.57 -0.85
C SER A 39 8.75 -16.59 -0.36
N LEU A 40 9.72 -16.57 -1.28
CA LEU A 40 11.16 -16.57 -0.95
C LEU A 40 11.67 -15.17 -0.59
N PHE A 41 11.13 -14.13 -1.23
CA PHE A 41 11.46 -12.73 -0.98
C PHE A 41 10.22 -11.96 -0.52
N PRO A 42 9.76 -12.18 0.73
CA PRO A 42 8.63 -11.43 1.26
C PRO A 42 9.02 -9.95 1.40
N GLU A 43 8.54 -9.12 0.49
CA GLU A 43 8.62 -7.67 0.64
C GLU A 43 7.72 -7.23 1.79
N ASN A 44 8.32 -6.97 2.94
CA ASN A 44 7.59 -6.39 4.07
C ASN A 44 7.51 -4.87 3.92
N MET A 45 6.70 -4.37 2.98
CA MET A 45 6.37 -2.94 2.81
C MET A 45 5.49 -2.40 3.96
N LYS A 46 5.92 -2.63 5.20
CA LYS A 46 5.34 -1.97 6.38
C LYS A 46 6.12 -0.69 6.61
N GLY A 47 5.43 0.40 6.94
CA GLY A 47 6.06 1.71 7.18
C GLY A 47 7.25 1.66 8.15
N LYS A 48 7.26 0.74 9.13
CA LYS A 48 8.41 0.55 10.03
C LYS A 48 9.71 0.13 9.34
N HIS A 49 9.66 -0.72 8.31
CA HIS A 49 10.87 -1.15 7.60
C HIS A 49 11.44 0.00 6.79
N LEU A 50 10.58 0.79 6.16
CA LEU A 50 11.00 1.98 5.44
C LEU A 50 11.67 2.98 6.40
N ALA A 51 11.07 3.23 7.57
CA ALA A 51 11.68 4.06 8.61
C ALA A 51 13.08 3.55 9.00
N TYR A 52 13.27 2.24 9.13
CA TYR A 52 14.58 1.65 9.43
C TYR A 52 15.59 1.82 8.31
N GLU A 53 15.18 1.73 7.04
CA GLU A 53 16.08 1.96 5.90
C GLU A 53 16.50 3.43 5.78
N TYR A 54 15.60 4.38 6.07
CA TYR A 54 15.96 5.79 6.19
C TYR A 54 16.89 6.04 7.39
N ALA A 55 16.62 5.42 8.53
CA ALA A 55 17.46 5.54 9.73
C ALA A 55 18.90 5.07 9.47
N LYS A 56 19.09 3.93 8.79
CA LYS A 56 20.41 3.42 8.40
C LYS A 56 21.19 4.38 7.48
N LYS A 57 20.49 5.28 6.80
CA LYS A 57 21.06 6.33 5.95
C LYS A 57 21.29 7.65 6.69
N GLY A 58 21.04 7.70 8.00
CA GLY A 58 21.26 8.89 8.83
C GLY A 58 20.18 9.97 8.66
N ALA A 59 18.99 9.61 8.17
CA ALA A 59 17.89 10.56 8.05
C ALA A 59 17.36 10.99 9.42
N TYR A 60 16.96 12.26 9.55
CA TYR A 60 16.08 12.71 10.63
C TYR A 60 14.67 12.21 10.33
N LEU A 61 13.99 11.64 11.33
CA LEU A 61 12.72 10.96 11.12
C LEU A 61 11.59 11.60 11.93
N THR A 62 10.42 11.66 11.31
CA THR A 62 9.15 11.80 12.05
C THR A 62 8.30 10.57 11.78
N LEU A 63 7.79 9.95 12.83
CA LEU A 63 6.92 8.79 12.75
C LEU A 63 5.51 9.15 13.21
N ILE A 64 4.53 8.97 12.32
CA ILE A 64 3.12 9.33 12.54
C ILE A 64 2.23 8.11 12.40
N ALA A 65 1.44 7.83 13.45
CA ALA A 65 0.37 6.84 13.48
C ALA A 65 -0.45 6.99 14.77
N ARG A 66 -1.64 6.37 14.81
CA ARG A 66 -2.54 6.47 15.98
C ARG A 66 -2.03 5.82 17.27
N ARG A 67 -1.11 4.86 17.19
CA ARG A 67 -0.65 4.06 18.34
C ARG A 67 0.76 4.48 18.78
N GLU A 68 0.83 5.39 19.73
CA GLU A 68 2.08 5.96 20.25
C GLU A 68 3.07 4.88 20.73
N GLU A 69 2.61 3.89 21.51
CA GLU A 69 3.50 2.82 22.02
C GLU A 69 4.17 2.04 20.89
N THR A 70 3.46 1.82 19.77
CA THR A 70 4.03 1.16 18.60
C THR A 70 5.05 2.06 17.90
N LEU A 71 4.77 3.36 17.79
CA LEU A 71 5.69 4.34 17.22
C LEU A 71 6.98 4.44 18.03
N ARG A 72 6.89 4.51 19.35
CA ARG A 72 8.06 4.59 20.24
C ARG A 72 9.00 3.40 20.05
N LYS A 73 8.46 2.17 19.94
CA LYS A 73 9.27 0.97 19.63
C LYS A 73 10.01 1.08 18.28
N VAL A 74 9.37 1.69 17.27
CA VAL A 74 10.00 1.93 15.96
C VAL A 74 11.03 3.05 16.07
N ALA A 75 10.75 4.11 16.83
CA ALA A 75 11.67 5.22 17.06
C ALA A 75 12.95 4.77 17.76
N ASP A 76 12.82 4.01 18.86
CA ASP A 76 13.96 3.45 19.60
C ASP A 76 14.85 2.61 18.66
N LYS A 77 14.22 1.79 17.81
CA LYS A 77 14.97 0.97 16.85
C LYS A 77 15.60 1.81 15.74
N ALA A 78 14.92 2.83 15.25
CA ALA A 78 15.44 3.74 14.24
C ALA A 78 16.65 4.53 14.76
N ALA A 79 16.59 5.04 16.00
CA ALA A 79 17.71 5.70 16.66
C ALA A 79 18.92 4.75 16.76
N GLN A 80 18.72 3.49 17.19
CA GLN A 80 19.78 2.48 17.22
C GLN A 80 20.38 2.15 15.85
N LEU A 81 19.62 2.34 14.77
CA LEU A 81 20.05 2.05 13.40
C LEU A 81 20.79 3.22 12.74
N GLY A 82 20.81 4.41 13.35
CA GLY A 82 21.59 5.55 12.87
C GLY A 82 20.79 6.83 12.63
N SER A 83 19.50 6.87 12.95
CA SER A 83 18.72 8.12 12.89
C SER A 83 19.26 9.12 13.93
N PRO A 84 19.68 10.34 13.55
CA PRO A 84 20.20 11.31 14.52
C PRO A 84 19.15 11.81 15.50
N ASP A 85 17.90 11.90 15.05
CA ASP A 85 16.73 12.24 15.86
C ASP A 85 15.49 11.55 15.27
N VAL A 86 14.52 11.24 16.15
CA VAL A 86 13.24 10.65 15.78
C VAL A 86 12.11 11.31 16.57
N LEU A 87 11.31 12.12 15.89
CA LEU A 87 10.09 12.71 16.42
C LEU A 87 8.92 11.73 16.30
N VAL A 88 8.16 11.56 17.38
CA VAL A 88 6.98 10.67 17.43
C VAL A 88 5.73 11.51 17.63
N ILE A 89 4.81 11.47 16.67
CA ILE A 89 3.56 12.23 16.73
C ILE A 89 2.37 11.27 16.59
N PRO A 90 1.62 11.01 17.68
CA PRO A 90 0.41 10.22 17.58
C PRO A 90 -0.72 11.03 16.92
N ALA A 91 -1.07 10.68 15.69
CA ALA A 91 -2.13 11.36 14.92
C ALA A 91 -2.91 10.40 14.02
N ASP A 92 -4.11 10.83 13.64
CA ASP A 92 -4.99 10.21 12.67
C ASP A 92 -4.96 10.99 11.35
N VAL A 93 -4.44 10.36 10.30
CA VAL A 93 -4.28 10.96 8.97
C VAL A 93 -5.63 11.23 8.28
N SER A 94 -6.73 10.63 8.75
CA SER A 94 -8.09 10.94 8.26
C SER A 94 -8.60 12.31 8.72
N LYS A 95 -7.88 12.97 9.63
CA LYS A 95 -8.28 14.26 10.21
C LYS A 95 -7.38 15.36 9.67
N VAL A 96 -7.90 16.13 8.72
CA VAL A 96 -7.19 17.24 8.05
C VAL A 96 -6.53 18.20 9.05
N ASP A 97 -7.17 18.51 10.16
CA ASP A 97 -6.61 19.42 11.17
C ASP A 97 -5.41 18.81 11.89
N GLN A 98 -5.43 17.50 12.17
CA GLN A 98 -4.26 16.81 12.73
C GLN A 98 -3.12 16.73 11.70
N CYS A 99 -3.45 16.60 10.42
CA CYS A 99 -2.46 16.64 9.34
C CYS A 99 -1.71 17.97 9.30
N LYS A 100 -2.44 19.09 9.39
CA LYS A 100 -1.81 20.42 9.47
C LYS A 100 -0.93 20.55 10.71
N GLN A 101 -1.46 20.14 11.87
CA GLN A 101 -0.75 20.22 13.14
C GLN A 101 0.58 19.45 13.13
N PHE A 102 0.59 18.20 12.66
CA PHE A 102 1.84 17.45 12.64
C PHE A 102 2.84 17.99 11.62
N ILE A 103 2.38 18.58 10.50
CA ILE A 103 3.30 19.21 9.54
C ILE A 103 3.97 20.42 10.18
N ASP A 104 3.19 21.26 10.87
CA ASP A 104 3.72 22.42 11.58
C ASP A 104 4.70 21.98 12.69
N GLU A 105 4.38 20.93 13.44
CA GLU A 105 5.28 20.38 14.47
C GLU A 105 6.61 19.87 13.87
N VAL A 106 6.55 19.17 12.74
CA VAL A 106 7.74 18.68 12.02
C VAL A 106 8.62 19.84 11.54
N VAL A 107 8.01 20.84 10.92
CA VAL A 107 8.74 22.02 10.42
C VAL A 107 9.31 22.85 11.57
N ASN A 108 8.58 22.98 12.68
CA ASN A 108 9.09 23.66 13.87
C ASN A 108 10.27 22.92 14.53
N HIS A 109 10.25 21.59 14.51
CA HIS A 109 11.29 20.76 15.13
C HIS A 109 12.54 20.62 14.26
N PHE A 110 12.39 20.37 12.95
CA PHE A 110 13.51 20.12 12.03
C PHE A 110 13.85 21.31 11.10
N GLY A 111 13.02 22.35 11.09
CA GLY A 111 13.16 23.53 10.22
C GLY A 111 12.64 23.33 8.80
N GLN A 112 12.51 22.10 8.32
CA GLN A 112 12.04 21.76 6.98
C GLN A 112 11.46 20.33 6.92
N LEU A 113 10.77 20.03 5.81
CA LEU A 113 10.32 18.69 5.45
C LEU A 113 10.77 18.38 4.02
N ASP A 114 11.75 17.49 3.89
CA ASP A 114 12.30 17.12 2.57
C ASP A 114 11.47 16.03 1.89
N HIS A 115 11.12 14.98 2.62
CA HIS A 115 10.45 13.79 2.10
C HIS A 115 9.22 13.45 2.94
N LEU A 116 8.05 13.33 2.31
CA LEU A 116 6.81 12.84 2.91
C LEU A 116 6.46 11.47 2.31
N VAL A 117 6.24 10.48 3.17
CA VAL A 117 5.79 9.14 2.75
C VAL A 117 4.40 8.86 3.30
N CYS A 118 3.39 8.94 2.43
CA CYS A 118 2.00 8.58 2.76
C CYS A 118 1.80 7.05 2.73
N ASN A 119 2.31 6.35 3.76
CA ASN A 119 2.19 4.90 3.88
C ASN A 119 0.94 4.43 4.64
N ALA A 120 0.30 5.31 5.42
CA ALA A 120 -0.92 4.93 6.13
C ALA A 120 -2.01 4.55 5.13
N GLY A 121 -2.66 3.41 5.35
CA GLY A 121 -3.68 2.92 4.44
C GLY A 121 -4.51 1.80 5.03
N MET A 122 -5.75 1.70 4.57
CA MET A 122 -6.66 0.61 4.88
C MET A 122 -7.28 0.07 3.59
N VAL A 123 -7.52 -1.23 3.54
CA VAL A 123 -8.22 -1.86 2.42
C VAL A 123 -9.40 -2.63 2.98
N PHE A 124 -10.56 -2.42 2.40
CA PHE A 124 -11.77 -3.18 2.66
C PHE A 124 -12.13 -3.99 1.41
N HIS A 125 -12.38 -5.28 1.58
CA HIS A 125 -12.77 -6.19 0.50
C HIS A 125 -14.15 -6.78 0.80
N CYS A 126 -15.10 -6.54 -0.09
CA CYS A 126 -16.39 -7.21 -0.15
C CYS A 126 -16.83 -7.37 -1.61
N ALA A 127 -17.77 -8.28 -1.87
CA ALA A 127 -18.46 -8.27 -3.16
C ALA A 127 -19.27 -6.98 -3.29
N PHE A 128 -19.42 -6.47 -4.51
CA PHE A 128 -20.08 -5.19 -4.72
C PHE A 128 -21.55 -5.24 -4.29
N GLU A 129 -22.23 -6.37 -4.54
CA GLU A 129 -23.58 -6.65 -4.07
C GLU A 129 -23.72 -6.69 -2.54
N ASP A 130 -22.63 -7.00 -1.83
CA ASP A 130 -22.58 -7.10 -0.37
C ASP A 130 -22.15 -5.78 0.29
N ALA A 131 -21.82 -4.75 -0.49
CA ALA A 131 -21.40 -3.42 -0.05
C ALA A 131 -22.56 -2.60 0.53
N THR A 132 -23.22 -3.14 1.55
CA THR A 132 -24.38 -2.55 2.21
C THR A 132 -24.02 -1.40 3.15
N ASN A 133 -22.78 -1.38 3.66
CA ASN A 133 -22.30 -0.36 4.57
C ASN A 133 -21.29 0.59 3.90
N LEU A 134 -21.79 1.75 3.46
CA LEU A 134 -20.99 2.81 2.84
C LEU A 134 -20.01 3.48 3.80
N THR A 135 -20.28 3.46 5.11
CA THR A 135 -19.41 4.13 6.10
C THR A 135 -18.01 3.52 6.14
N THR A 136 -17.86 2.22 5.84
CA THR A 136 -16.57 1.55 5.72
C THR A 136 -15.78 2.06 4.52
N PHE A 137 -16.46 2.36 3.41
CA PHE A 137 -15.84 2.92 2.21
C PHE A 137 -15.44 4.38 2.44
N GLU A 138 -16.30 5.18 3.09
CA GLU A 138 -15.96 6.55 3.48
C GLU A 138 -14.70 6.59 4.35
N GLN A 139 -14.63 5.75 5.40
CA GLN A 139 -13.44 5.64 6.24
C GLN A 139 -12.19 5.21 5.47
N MET A 140 -12.33 4.28 4.52
CA MET A 140 -11.22 3.87 3.66
C MET A 140 -10.74 5.03 2.79
N MET A 141 -11.67 5.81 2.22
CA MET A 141 -11.33 6.97 1.40
C MET A 141 -10.66 8.07 2.24
N ASP A 142 -11.23 8.39 3.41
CA ASP A 142 -10.68 9.41 4.33
C ASP A 142 -9.23 9.11 4.76
N ILE A 143 -8.83 7.83 4.85
CA ILE A 143 -7.47 7.44 5.23
C ILE A 143 -6.52 7.42 4.03
N ASN A 144 -7.01 7.02 2.85
CA ASN A 144 -6.17 6.73 1.70
C ASN A 144 -6.02 7.91 0.71
N PHE A 145 -6.90 8.90 0.73
CA PHE A 145 -6.98 10.02 -0.23
C PHE A 145 -7.16 11.37 0.46
#